data_AF-T0WSW8-F1
#
_entry.id   AF-T0WSW8-F1
#
_cell.length_a   1.000
_cell.length_b   1.000
_cell.length_c   1.000
_cell.angle_alpha   90.00
_cell.angle_beta   90.00
_cell.angle_gamma   90.00
#
_symmetry.space_group_name_H-M   'P 1'
#
loop_
_entity.id
_entity.type
_entity.pdbx_description
1 polymer ?
#
loop_
_entity_poly.entity_id
_entity_poly.type
_entity_poly.pdbx_seq_one_letter_code
_entity_poly.pdbx_strand_id
1 'polypeptide(L)'
;MLKPLSDLIIIDPKFDTPSRWARENKIPVIHPERNRSKSDFVAEINESLSQTLNIIYKRQEILYDNPRHPFSHLTIVIDEVLALSEGTNKNIKDSFFSLISQIALLGRATKVHLLLVSQ
;
A
#
# COMPACT_ATOMS: atom_id res chain seq x y z
N MET A 1 -22.69 -5.94 8.67
CA MET A 1 -22.20 -5.16 7.51
C MET A 1 -21.17 -4.18 8.03
N LEU A 2 -19.87 -4.45 7.83
CA LEU A 2 -18.78 -3.58 8.29
C LEU A 2 -18.62 -2.40 7.32
N LYS A 3 -19.37 -1.31 7.56
CA LYS A 3 -19.04 0.03 7.01
C LYS A 3 -17.62 0.41 7.46
N PRO A 4 -16.83 1.14 6.67
CA PRO A 4 -15.41 0.83 6.52
C PRO A 4 -14.67 1.07 7.84
N LEU A 5 -14.17 -0.02 8.43
CA LEU A 5 -13.26 0.02 9.58
C LEU A 5 -11.92 0.67 9.21
N SER A 6 -11.59 0.70 7.93
CA SER A 6 -10.33 1.17 7.38
C SER A 6 -10.56 1.67 5.94
N ASP A 7 -9.89 2.75 5.58
CA ASP A 7 -9.67 3.11 4.18
C ASP A 7 -8.76 2.05 3.55
N LEU A 8 -9.05 1.66 2.31
CA LEU A 8 -8.34 0.56 1.64
C LEU A 8 -7.66 1.05 0.36
N ILE A 9 -6.43 0.60 0.16
CA ILE A 9 -5.71 0.67 -1.12
C ILE A 9 -5.34 -0.76 -1.48
N ILE A 10 -5.81 -1.26 -2.63
CA ILE A 10 -5.51 -2.61 -3.09
C ILE A 10 -4.45 -2.54 -4.20
N ILE A 11 -3.45 -3.40 -4.12
CA ILE A 11 -2.45 -3.63 -5.17
C ILE A 11 -2.60 -5.08 -5.59
N ASP A 12 -2.91 -5.29 -6.87
CA ASP A 12 -3.16 -6.60 -7.46
C ASP A 12 -2.36 -6.74 -8.78
N PRO A 13 -1.17 -7.37 -8.74
CA PRO A 13 -0.32 -7.61 -9.88
C PRO A 13 -0.89 -8.63 -10.89
N LYS A 14 -1.84 -9.48 -10.46
CA LYS A 14 -2.44 -10.52 -11.32
C LYS A 14 -3.71 -10.03 -12.03
N PHE A 15 -4.24 -8.88 -11.60
CA PHE A 15 -5.47 -8.28 -12.10
C PHE A 15 -6.64 -9.28 -12.08
N ASP A 16 -6.84 -9.94 -10.95
CA ASP A 16 -7.76 -11.04 -10.78
C ASP A 16 -8.93 -10.71 -9.83
N THR A 17 -9.10 -11.46 -8.74
CA THR A 17 -10.26 -11.39 -7.85
C THR A 17 -10.25 -10.12 -6.99
N PRO A 18 -9.15 -9.77 -6.28
CA PRO A 18 -8.99 -8.49 -5.61
C PRO A 18 -9.35 -7.27 -6.47
N SER A 19 -8.87 -7.19 -7.72
CA SER A 19 -9.20 -6.07 -8.60
C SER A 19 -10.69 -5.96 -8.92
N ARG A 20 -11.36 -7.08 -9.21
CA ARG A 20 -12.81 -7.09 -9.47
C ARG A 20 -13.59 -6.66 -8.24
N TRP A 21 -13.23 -7.18 -7.08
CA TRP A 21 -13.87 -6.84 -5.82
C TRP A 21 -13.69 -5.36 -5.47
N ALA A 22 -12.47 -4.82 -5.65
CA ALA A 22 -12.18 -3.41 -5.42
C ALA A 22 -13.05 -2.49 -6.29
N ARG A 23 -13.17 -2.82 -7.59
CA ARG A 23 -14.01 -2.08 -8.54
C ARG A 23 -15.48 -2.06 -8.13
N GLU A 24 -16.04 -3.21 -7.76
CA GLU A 24 -17.45 -3.33 -7.32
C GLU A 24 -17.73 -2.53 -6.05
N ASN A 25 -16.74 -2.42 -5.15
CA ASN A 25 -16.85 -1.69 -3.90
C ASN A 25 -16.34 -0.24 -3.96
N LYS A 26 -15.94 0.23 -5.16
CA LYS A 26 -15.38 1.59 -5.39
C LYS A 26 -14.15 1.89 -4.52
N ILE A 27 -13.31 0.88 -4.32
CA ILE A 27 -12.05 0.98 -3.59
C ILE A 27 -10.91 1.23 -4.58
N PRO A 28 -9.97 2.14 -4.28
CA PRO A 28 -8.77 2.34 -5.09
C PRO A 28 -8.01 1.03 -5.30
N VAL A 29 -7.71 0.72 -6.56
CA VAL A 29 -6.89 -0.43 -6.94
C VAL A 29 -5.80 -0.02 -7.91
N ILE A 30 -4.59 -0.50 -7.66
CA ILE A 30 -3.44 -0.41 -8.56
C ILE A 30 -3.25 -1.79 -9.18
N HIS A 31 -3.39 -1.87 -10.50
CA HIS A 31 -3.24 -3.10 -11.27
C HIS A 31 -2.47 -2.83 -12.57
N PRO A 32 -1.87 -3.84 -13.22
CA PRO A 32 -1.15 -3.65 -14.47
C PRO A 32 -2.04 -3.07 -15.59
N GLU A 33 -1.43 -2.27 -16.47
CA GLU A 33 -2.06 -1.75 -17.70
C GLU A 33 -1.35 -2.29 -18.95
N ARG A 34 -2.10 -2.53 -20.03
CA ARG A 34 -1.60 -3.22 -21.24
C ARG A 34 -0.37 -2.58 -21.91
N ASN A 35 -0.19 -1.27 -21.78
CA ASN A 35 0.88 -0.51 -22.44
C ASN A 35 1.98 -0.05 -21.47
N ARG A 36 2.03 -0.62 -20.27
CA ARG A 36 2.94 -0.21 -19.20
C ARG A 36 3.98 -1.29 -18.90
N SER A 37 5.24 -0.91 -18.71
CA SER A 37 6.27 -1.89 -18.33
C SER A 37 6.10 -2.33 -16.87
N LYS A 38 6.66 -3.50 -16.52
CA LYS A 38 6.66 -3.99 -15.14
C LYS A 38 7.36 -3.02 -14.17
N SER A 39 8.45 -2.40 -14.62
CA SER A 39 9.18 -1.39 -13.84
C SER A 39 8.32 -0.16 -13.57
N ASP A 40 7.57 0.32 -14.57
CA ASP A 40 6.68 1.48 -14.41
C ASP A 40 5.54 1.15 -13.46
N PHE A 41 5.00 -0.07 -13.53
CA PHE A 41 3.96 -0.54 -12.60
C PHE A 41 4.46 -0.58 -11.15
N VAL A 42 5.65 -1.13 -10.90
CA VAL A 42 6.24 -1.13 -9.54
C VAL A 42 6.60 0.29 -9.10
N ALA A 43 6.98 1.19 -10.01
CA ALA A 43 7.18 2.60 -9.69
C ALA A 43 5.90 3.29 -9.19
N GLU A 44 4.73 3.00 -9.78
CA GLU A 44 3.44 3.49 -9.26
C GLU A 44 3.18 3.02 -7.83
N ILE A 45 3.45 1.75 -7.58
CA ILE A 45 3.29 1.15 -6.27
C ILE A 45 4.21 1.86 -5.27
N ASN A 46 5.45 2.14 -5.65
CA ASN A 46 6.40 2.91 -4.84
C ASN A 46 5.89 4.33 -4.56
N GLU A 47 5.27 5.00 -5.53
CA GLU A 47 4.65 6.31 -5.32
C GLU A 47 3.51 6.23 -4.29
N SER A 48 2.61 5.25 -4.42
CA SER A 48 1.52 5.02 -3.46
C SER A 48 2.01 4.68 -2.05
N LEU A 49 3.05 3.85 -1.93
CA LEU A 49 3.68 3.54 -0.65
C LEU A 49 4.41 4.75 -0.06
N SER A 50 5.05 5.58 -0.89
CA SER A 50 5.69 6.81 -0.44
C SER A 50 4.68 7.83 0.09
N GLN A 51 3.53 7.97 -0.59
CA GLN A 51 2.42 8.80 -0.10
C GLN A 51 1.88 8.28 1.23
N THR A 52 1.75 6.95 1.37
CA THR A 52 1.37 6.31 2.63
C THR A 52 2.36 6.63 3.75
N LEU A 53 3.66 6.53 3.49
CA LEU A 53 4.69 6.85 4.46
C LEU A 53 4.64 8.34 4.88
N ASN A 54 4.33 9.25 3.95
CA ASN A 54 4.10 10.65 4.28
C ASN A 54 2.88 10.86 5.19
N ILE A 55 1.81 10.05 5.05
CA ILE A 55 0.67 10.06 5.98
C ILE A 55 1.13 9.65 7.38
N ILE A 56 1.99 8.63 7.48
CA ILE A 56 2.56 8.20 8.77
C ILE A 56 3.32 9.37 9.42
N TYR A 57 4.22 10.04 8.69
CA TYR A 57 4.98 11.16 9.25
C TYR A 57 4.08 12.30 9.73
N LYS A 58 3.10 12.71 8.93
CA LYS A 58 2.11 13.72 9.35
C LYS A 58 1.34 13.31 10.60
N ARG A 59 0.96 12.04 10.71
CA ARG A 59 0.27 11.52 11.91
C ARG A 59 1.19 11.47 13.12
N GLN A 60 2.48 11.22 12.95
CA GLN A 60 3.48 11.28 14.03
C GLN A 60 3.66 12.71 14.55
N GLU A 61 3.70 13.70 13.67
CA GLU A 61 3.71 15.12 14.06
C GLU A 61 2.48 15.47 14.91
N ILE A 62 1.28 15.02 14.49
CA ILE A 62 0.05 15.22 15.27
C ILE A 62 0.14 14.53 16.65
N LEU A 63 0.72 13.33 16.73
CA LEU A 63 0.88 12.61 18.00
C LEU A 63 1.90 13.25 18.93
N TYR A 64 2.89 13.97 18.39
CA TYR A 64 3.83 14.72 19.19
C TYR A 64 3.11 15.79 20.02
N ASP A 65 2.18 16.53 19.40
CA ASP A 65 1.39 17.56 20.06
C ASP A 65 0.20 16.99 20.85
N ASN A 66 -0.44 15.93 20.32
CA ASN A 66 -1.59 15.26 20.92
C ASN A 66 -1.44 13.73 20.92
N PRO A 67 -0.81 13.15 21.95
CA PRO A 67 -0.50 11.71 22.01
C PRO A 67 -1.70 10.76 21.98
N ARG A 68 -2.92 11.28 22.17
CA ARG A 68 -4.17 10.49 22.16
C ARG A 68 -5.06 10.80 20.96
N HIS A 69 -4.54 11.52 19.96
CA HIS A 69 -5.31 11.86 18.77
C HIS A 69 -5.83 10.57 18.08
N PRO A 70 -7.14 10.43 17.86
CA PRO A 70 -7.69 9.27 17.16
C PRO A 70 -7.44 9.40 15.65
N PHE A 71 -6.99 8.33 15.01
CA PHE A 71 -6.87 8.27 13.54
C PHE A 71 -7.82 7.23 12.94
N SER A 72 -8.36 7.53 11.76
CA SER A 72 -8.96 6.51 10.91
C SER A 72 -7.89 5.49 10.48
N HIS A 73 -8.28 4.23 10.35
CA HIS A 73 -7.37 3.21 9.87
C HIS A 73 -7.17 3.36 8.35
N LEU A 74 -5.95 3.12 7.89
CA LEU A 74 -5.62 2.97 6.48
C LEU A 74 -4.92 1.63 6.31
N THR A 75 -5.40 0.79 5.40
CA THR A 75 -4.79 -0.51 5.11
C THR A 75 -4.42 -0.61 3.64
N ILE A 76 -3.16 -0.94 3.39
CA ILE A 76 -2.65 -1.25 2.05
C ILE A 76 -2.58 -2.77 1.93
N VAL A 77 -3.31 -3.30 0.97
CA VAL A 77 -3.35 -4.72 0.66
C VAL A 77 -2.50 -4.95 -0.59
N ILE A 78 -1.53 -5.83 -0.51
CA ILE A 78 -0.71 -6.25 -1.66
C ILE A 78 -0.93 -7.75 -1.85
N ASP A 79 -1.67 -8.09 -2.89
CA ASP A 79 -1.83 -9.48 -3.30
C ASP A 79 -0.64 -9.90 -4.16
N GLU A 80 -0.04 -11.05 -3.86
CA GLU A 80 1.19 -11.53 -4.50
C GLU A 80 2.40 -10.56 -4.47
N VAL A 81 3.02 -10.40 -3.30
CA VAL A 81 4.22 -9.56 -3.12
C VAL A 81 5.39 -10.01 -4.01
N LEU A 82 5.59 -11.32 -4.20
CA LEU A 82 6.73 -11.83 -4.97
C LEU A 82 6.66 -11.43 -6.45
N ALA A 83 5.45 -11.35 -7.02
CA ALA A 83 5.25 -10.94 -8.41
C ALA A 83 5.79 -9.53 -8.69
N LEU A 84 5.85 -8.65 -7.70
CA LEU A 84 6.39 -7.29 -7.81
C LEU A 84 7.94 -7.26 -7.77
N SER A 85 8.54 -8.32 -7.24
CA SER A 85 9.98 -8.40 -6.99
C SER A 85 10.79 -9.09 -8.09
N GLU A 86 10.15 -9.87 -8.95
CA GLU A 86 10.79 -10.62 -10.03
C GLU A 86 10.85 -9.82 -11.33
N GLY A 87 11.96 -9.82 -12.07
CA GLY A 87 12.05 -9.17 -13.39
C GLY A 87 11.91 -7.64 -13.38
N THR A 88 11.91 -7.02 -12.20
CA THR A 88 11.91 -5.56 -12.00
C THR A 88 13.35 -5.04 -11.85
N ASN A 89 13.61 -3.80 -12.27
CA ASN A 89 14.91 -3.14 -12.04
C ASN A 89 15.29 -3.18 -10.54
N LYS A 90 16.56 -3.49 -10.25
CA LYS A 90 17.08 -3.61 -8.88
C LYS A 90 16.78 -2.38 -8.01
N ASN A 91 16.98 -1.17 -8.52
CA ASN A 91 16.75 0.05 -7.75
C ASN A 91 15.27 0.21 -7.37
N ILE A 92 14.36 -0.06 -8.32
CA ILE A 92 12.91 0.03 -8.10
C ILE A 92 12.45 -1.02 -7.07
N LYS A 93 12.99 -2.24 -7.17
CA LYS A 93 12.75 -3.32 -6.22
C LYS A 93 13.25 -2.98 -4.82
N ASP A 94 14.47 -2.47 -4.71
CA ASP A 94 15.06 -2.11 -3.42
C ASP A 94 14.26 -0.98 -2.74
N SER A 95 13.79 0.01 -3.52
CA SER A 95 12.86 1.03 -3.04
C SER A 95 11.54 0.45 -2.53
N PHE A 96 10.96 -0.52 -3.25
CA PHE A 96 9.72 -1.18 -2.85
C PHE A 96 9.83 -1.85 -1.47
N PHE A 97 10.86 -2.68 -1.26
CA PHE A 97 11.05 -3.35 0.03
C PHE A 97 11.42 -2.38 1.16
N SER A 98 12.18 -1.32 0.84
CA SER A 98 12.49 -0.26 1.80
C SER A 98 11.22 0.43 2.30
N LEU A 99 10.29 0.77 1.39
CA LEU A 99 9.02 1.42 1.74
C LEU A 99 8.13 0.52 2.59
N ILE A 100 7.98 -0.76 2.21
CA ILE A 100 7.24 -1.75 3.01
C ILE A 100 7.81 -1.84 4.43
N SER A 101 9.14 -1.94 4.55
CA SER A 101 9.81 -2.05 5.85
C SER A 101 9.56 -0.83 6.73
N GLN A 102 9.65 0.37 6.16
CA GLN A 102 9.40 1.62 6.88
C GLN A 102 7.95 1.75 7.35
N ILE A 103 6.98 1.41 6.49
CA ILE A 103 5.55 1.43 6.86
C ILE A 103 5.27 0.41 7.96
N ALA A 104 5.80 -0.81 7.83
CA ALA A 104 5.62 -1.85 8.85
C ALA A 104 6.19 -1.45 10.21
N LEU A 105 7.33 -0.75 10.22
CA LEU A 105 7.97 -0.27 11.44
C LEU A 105 7.20 0.87 12.11
N LEU A 106 6.68 1.81 11.32
CA LEU A 106 6.14 3.09 11.82
C LEU A 106 4.60 3.13 11.92
N GLY A 107 3.89 2.21 11.27
CA GLY A 107 2.43 2.27 11.08
C GLY A 107 1.59 2.06 12.34
N ARG A 108 2.13 1.41 13.39
CA ARG A 108 1.37 0.98 14.57
C ARG A 108 0.65 2.13 15.29
N ALA A 109 1.39 3.18 15.65
CA ALA A 109 0.83 4.32 16.40
C ALA A 109 -0.09 5.18 15.51
N THR A 110 0.18 5.21 14.21
CA THR A 110 -0.52 6.03 13.22
C THR A 110 -1.70 5.33 12.58
N LYS A 111 -2.06 4.10 12.99
CA LYS A 111 -3.16 3.31 12.42
C LYS A 111 -3.04 3.06 10.92
N VAL A 112 -1.81 2.92 10.42
CA VAL A 112 -1.54 2.50 9.04
C VAL A 112 -1.08 1.03 9.06
N HIS A 113 -1.69 0.20 8.23
CA HIS A 113 -1.53 -1.25 8.24
C HIS A 113 -1.11 -1.76 6.86
N LEU A 114 -0.29 -2.81 6.86
CA LEU A 114 0.03 -3.58 5.66
C LEU A 114 -0.61 -4.96 5.77
N LEU A 115 -1.26 -5.39 4.69
CA LEU A 115 -1.68 -6.77 4.48
C LEU A 115 -0.93 -7.31 3.26
N LEU A 116 0.06 -8.16 3.51
CA LEU A 116 0.94 -8.73 2.49
C LEU A 116 0.57 -10.19 2.27
N VAL A 117 0.24 -10.54 1.03
CA VAL A 117 -0.09 -11.92 0.63
C VAL A 117 0.95 -12.40 -0.39
N SER A 118 1.40 -13.65 -0.24
CA SER A 118 2.34 -14.30 -1.15
C SER A 118 2.02 -15.78 -1.23
N GLN A 119 2.14 -16.38 -2.41
CA GLN A 119 2.01 -17.82 -2.63
C GLN A 119 3.38 -18.53 -2.56
#